data_AF-A0A0F9A311-F1
#
_entry.id   AF-A0A0F9A311-F1
#
_cell.length_a   1.000
_cell.length_b   1.000
_cell.length_c   1.000
_cell.angle_alpha   90.00
_cell.angle_beta   90.00
_cell.angle_gamma   90.00
#
_symmetry.space_group_name_H-M   'P 1'
#
loop_
_entity.id
_entity.type
_entity.pdbx_description
1 polymer ?
#
loop_
_entity_poly.entity_id
_entity_poly.type
_entity_poly.pdbx_seq_one_letter_code
_entity_poly.pdbx_strand_id
1 'polypeptide(L)'
;MFAVALAGTASKYSVNLNDALCGDPHVECKKEQNLENCGCTYAGCPRQGVCCDCISYHLASKQLPGCCFPPEAEKTYDRSFAAFAKVWKL
;
A
#
# COMPACT_ATOMS: atom_id res chain seq x y z
N MET A 1 -41.79 36.37 11.20
CA MET A 1 -40.89 36.25 10.03
C MET A 1 -39.62 35.59 10.54
N PHE A 2 -39.28 34.46 9.92
CA PHE A 2 -38.39 33.42 10.46
C PHE A 2 -36.92 33.84 10.50
N ALA A 3 -36.28 33.73 11.67
CA ALA A 3 -34.82 33.64 11.77
C ALA A 3 -34.46 32.14 11.81
N VAL A 4 -33.94 31.61 10.70
CA VAL A 4 -33.44 30.25 10.62
C VAL A 4 -32.10 30.19 11.38
N ALA A 5 -32.09 29.53 12.54
CA ALA A 5 -30.85 29.17 13.21
C ALA A 5 -30.21 27.97 12.48
N LEU A 6 -29.12 28.22 11.75
CA LEU A 6 -28.27 27.14 11.25
C LEU A 6 -27.39 26.66 12.41
N ALA A 7 -27.86 25.60 13.09
CA ALA A 7 -27.02 24.80 13.95
C ALA A 7 -26.03 24.01 13.09
N GLY A 8 -24.89 24.62 12.74
CA GLY A 8 -23.75 23.91 12.19
C GLY A 8 -23.15 23.05 13.30
N THR A 9 -23.36 21.74 13.25
CA THR A 9 -22.65 20.80 14.13
C THR A 9 -21.19 20.79 13.72
N ALA A 10 -20.37 21.56 14.44
CA ALA A 10 -18.93 21.44 14.36
C ALA A 10 -18.55 19.97 14.66
N SER A 11 -17.86 19.38 13.70
CA SER A 11 -17.37 18.00 13.64
C SER A 11 -17.02 17.42 15.01
N LYS A 12 -17.62 16.25 15.32
CA LYS A 12 -17.33 15.40 16.50
C LYS A 12 -15.90 14.82 16.54
N TYR A 13 -15.03 15.25 15.64
CA TYR A 13 -13.66 14.76 15.55
C TYR A 13 -12.72 15.91 15.87
N SER A 14 -12.31 15.98 17.13
CA SER A 14 -11.06 16.65 17.52
C SER A 14 -9.91 15.83 16.94
N VAL A 15 -9.57 16.07 15.68
CA VAL A 15 -8.31 15.56 15.12
C VAL A 15 -7.19 16.35 15.78
N ASN A 16 -6.36 15.67 16.57
CA ASN A 16 -5.09 16.23 17.00
C ASN A 16 -4.23 16.45 15.75
N LEU A 17 -3.47 17.54 15.68
CA LEU A 17 -2.56 17.79 14.57
C LEU A 17 -1.50 16.67 14.43
N ASN A 18 -1.33 15.83 15.46
CA ASN A 18 -0.49 14.65 15.47
C ASN A 18 -1.18 13.37 14.93
N ASP A 19 -2.50 13.38 14.72
CA ASP A 19 -3.29 12.21 14.29
C ASP A 19 -3.65 12.26 12.78
N ALA A 20 -3.23 13.32 12.07
CA ALA A 20 -3.53 13.55 10.66
C ALA A 20 -2.27 13.56 9.77
N LEU A 21 -1.79 12.35 9.44
CA LEU A 21 -1.39 11.86 8.10
C LEU A 21 -0.70 12.78 7.06
N CYS A 22 0.01 13.85 7.41
CA CYS A 22 0.90 14.55 6.46
C CYS A 22 2.13 15.15 7.18
N GLY A 23 3.04 14.32 7.70
CA GLY A 23 4.28 14.87 8.29
C GLY A 23 5.11 14.00 9.22
N ASP A 24 5.01 12.67 9.21
CA ASP A 24 5.85 11.84 10.06
C ASP A 24 7.20 11.52 9.37
N PRO A 25 8.35 12.00 9.88
CA PRO A 25 9.66 11.73 9.32
C PRO A 25 10.05 10.29 9.64
N HIS A 26 9.99 9.44 8.63
CA HIS A 26 10.48 8.06 8.64
C HIS A 26 9.74 7.13 9.62
N VAL A 27 8.68 6.50 9.11
CA VAL A 27 8.29 5.18 9.59
C VAL A 27 9.50 4.26 9.41
N GLU A 28 10.07 3.80 10.52
CA GLU A 28 11.20 2.90 10.50
C GLU A 28 10.87 1.66 9.65
N CYS A 29 11.74 1.35 8.68
CA CYS A 29 11.54 0.22 7.79
C CYS A 29 11.69 -1.09 8.56
N LYS A 30 10.62 -1.87 8.65
CA LYS A 30 10.58 -3.20 9.27
C LYS A 30 11.10 -4.29 8.33
N LYS A 31 12.31 -4.11 7.79
CA LYS A 31 12.83 -4.92 6.67
C LYS A 31 12.89 -6.41 7.01
N GLU A 32 13.37 -6.74 8.20
CA GLU A 32 13.53 -8.12 8.67
C GLU A 32 12.17 -8.83 8.74
N GLN A 33 11.15 -8.18 9.33
CA GLN A 33 9.80 -8.74 9.44
C GLN A 33 9.09 -8.80 8.08
N ASN A 34 9.34 -7.82 7.20
CA ASN A 34 8.80 -7.83 5.85
C ASN A 34 9.41 -8.96 5.01
N LEU A 35 10.66 -9.34 5.26
CA LEU A 35 11.35 -10.40 4.52
C LEU A 35 10.69 -11.76 4.76
N GLU A 36 10.21 -12.03 5.99
CA GLU A 36 9.47 -13.24 6.35
C GLU A 36 8.18 -13.41 5.53
N ASN A 37 7.57 -12.29 5.11
CA ASN A 37 6.31 -12.27 4.39
C ASN A 37 6.46 -11.88 2.91
N CYS A 38 7.70 -11.76 2.42
CA CYS A 38 7.97 -11.34 1.05
C CYS A 38 7.66 -12.47 0.06
N GLY A 39 6.56 -12.35 -0.68
CA GLY A 39 6.17 -13.32 -1.71
C GLY A 39 6.92 -13.23 -3.05
N CYS A 40 7.92 -12.35 -3.19
CA CYS A 40 8.65 -12.18 -4.46
C CYS A 40 9.51 -13.41 -4.78
N THR A 41 9.22 -14.08 -5.89
CA THR A 41 9.90 -15.32 -6.33
C THR A 41 11.20 -15.08 -7.10
N TYR A 42 11.51 -13.83 -7.43
CA TYR A 42 12.74 -13.50 -8.16
C TYR A 42 13.97 -13.63 -7.25
N ALA A 43 14.77 -14.67 -7.50
CA ALA A 43 15.99 -14.94 -6.75
C ALA A 43 16.98 -13.77 -6.85
N GLY A 44 17.49 -13.31 -5.71
CA GLY A 44 18.44 -12.19 -5.66
C GLY A 44 17.82 -10.81 -5.86
N CYS A 45 16.49 -10.67 -5.71
CA CYS A 45 15.83 -9.37 -5.80
C CYS A 45 16.40 -8.39 -4.74
N PRO A 46 17.00 -7.25 -5.14
CA PRO A 46 17.65 -6.34 -4.20
C PRO A 46 16.67 -5.57 -3.30
N ARG A 47 15.37 -5.64 -3.60
CA ARG A 47 14.29 -4.90 -2.92
C ARG A 47 13.48 -5.76 -1.95
N GLN A 48 13.85 -7.03 -1.72
CA GLN A 48 13.12 -7.90 -0.78
C GLN A 48 13.15 -7.31 0.65
N GLY A 49 12.00 -7.31 1.31
CA GLY A 49 11.80 -6.71 2.63
C GLY A 49 11.69 -5.17 2.63
N VAL A 50 12.05 -4.49 1.54
CA VAL A 50 11.98 -3.03 1.42
C VAL A 50 10.76 -2.63 0.59
N CYS A 51 9.58 -2.70 1.20
CA CYS A 51 8.29 -2.57 0.49
C CYS A 51 8.11 -1.24 -0.24
N CYS A 52 8.58 -0.12 0.33
CA CYS A 52 8.48 1.20 -0.29
C CYS A 52 9.23 1.26 -1.63
N ASP A 53 10.46 0.71 -1.68
CA ASP A 53 11.26 0.65 -2.90
C ASP A 53 10.68 -0.35 -3.90
N CYS A 54 10.16 -1.48 -3.40
CA CYS A 54 9.51 -2.50 -4.22
C CYS A 54 8.28 -1.94 -4.95
N ILE A 55 7.39 -1.24 -4.24
CA ILE A 55 6.20 -0.60 -4.79
C ILE A 55 6.60 0.47 -5.81
N SER A 56 7.52 1.37 -5.43
CA SER A 56 7.97 2.46 -6.31
C SER A 56 8.52 1.93 -7.64
N TYR A 57 9.35 0.88 -7.57
CA TYR A 57 9.92 0.23 -8.76
C TYR A 57 8.85 -0.40 -9.67
N HIS A 58 7.91 -1.17 -9.11
CA HIS A 58 6.90 -1.85 -9.92
C HIS A 58 5.86 -0.90 -10.49
N LEU A 59 5.45 0.14 -9.75
CA LEU A 59 4.49 1.14 -10.24
C LEU A 59 5.04 1.95 -11.42
N ALA A 60 6.35 2.21 -11.46
CA ALA A 60 7.00 2.83 -12.62
C ALA A 60 6.82 1.99 -13.91
N SER A 61 6.61 0.68 -13.77
CA SER A 61 6.36 -0.26 -14.87
C SER A 61 4.89 -0.70 -14.98
N LYS A 62 3.95 -0.01 -14.31
CA LYS A 62 2.52 -0.38 -14.24
C LYS A 62 2.30 -1.82 -13.75
N GLN A 63 3.08 -2.22 -12.75
CA GLN A 63 3.02 -3.54 -12.11
C GLN A 63 2.79 -3.41 -10.61
N LEU A 64 2.45 -4.53 -9.98
CA LEU A 64 2.41 -4.68 -8.52
C LEU A 64 3.59 -5.52 -8.02
N PRO A 65 3.99 -5.39 -6.74
CA PRO A 65 4.93 -6.31 -6.11
C PRO A 65 4.48 -7.76 -6.17
N GLY A 66 5.44 -8.70 -6.24
CA GLY A 66 5.15 -10.15 -6.23
C GLY A 66 4.35 -10.63 -5.00
N CYS A 67 4.48 -9.96 -3.85
CA CYS A 67 3.71 -10.27 -2.65
C CYS A 67 2.18 -10.01 -2.79
N CYS A 68 1.74 -9.31 -3.83
CA CYS A 68 0.32 -9.12 -4.12
C CYS A 68 -0.31 -10.33 -4.85
N PHE A 69 0.47 -11.36 -5.17
CA PHE A 69 0.03 -12.51 -5.97
C PHE A 69 0.20 -13.81 -5.16
N PRO A 70 -0.67 -14.81 -5.37
CA PRO A 70 -0.46 -16.15 -4.83
C PRO A 70 0.81 -16.77 -5.44
N PRO A 71 1.49 -17.69 -4.73
CA PRO A 71 2.79 -18.23 -5.14
C PRO A 71 2.82 -18.77 -6.56
N GLU A 72 1.75 -19.45 -7.00
CA GLU A 72 1.71 -20.03 -8.34
C GLU A 72 1.54 -18.99 -9.45
N ALA A 73 0.82 -17.89 -9.19
CA ALA A 73 0.72 -16.80 -10.14
C ALA A 73 2.03 -16.01 -10.22
N GLU A 74 2.67 -15.76 -9.08
CA GLU A 74 3.91 -14.99 -9.03
C GLU A 74 5.10 -15.71 -9.72
N LYS A 75 5.11 -17.05 -9.77
CA LYS A 75 6.11 -17.80 -10.57
C LYS A 75 6.02 -17.51 -12.08
N THR A 76 4.90 -16.98 -12.57
CA THR A 76 4.76 -16.60 -13.98
C THR A 76 5.36 -15.23 -14.30
N TYR A 77 5.68 -14.43 -13.28
CA TYR A 77 6.23 -13.08 -13.38
C TYR A 77 5.35 -12.05 -14.11
N ASP A 78 4.13 -12.41 -14.50
CA ASP A 78 3.14 -11.43 -14.96
C ASP A 78 2.55 -10.68 -13.77
N ARG A 79 3.24 -9.59 -13.40
CA ARG A 79 2.87 -8.72 -12.28
C ARG A 79 2.00 -7.54 -12.71
N SER A 80 1.35 -7.63 -13.88
CA SER A 80 0.46 -6.57 -14.36
C SER A 80 -0.79 -6.45 -13.48
N PHE A 81 -1.41 -5.26 -13.48
CA PHE A 81 -2.71 -5.06 -12.83
C PHE A 81 -3.79 -5.99 -13.41
N ALA A 82 -3.70 -6.34 -14.70
CA ALA A 82 -4.64 -7.27 -15.34
C ALA A 82 -4.50 -8.69 -14.79
N ALA A 83 -3.27 -9.18 -14.64
CA ALA A 83 -3.01 -10.47 -14.00
C ALA A 83 -3.49 -10.50 -12.55
N PHE A 84 -3.27 -9.41 -11.80
CA PHE A 84 -3.76 -9.27 -10.44
C PHE A 84 -5.29 -9.39 -10.38
N ALA A 85 -6.02 -8.61 -11.18
CA ALA A 85 -7.48 -8.66 -11.23
C ALA A 85 -8.00 -10.07 -11.59
N LYS A 86 -7.36 -10.72 -12.58
CA LYS A 86 -7.72 -12.08 -13.00
C LYS A 86 -7.54 -13.11 -11.89
N VAL A 87 -6.41 -13.08 -11.19
CA VAL A 87 -6.07 -14.08 -10.16
C VAL A 87 -6.97 -13.94 -8.93
N TRP A 88 -7.33 -12.71 -8.57
CA TRP A 88 -8.21 -12.42 -7.43
C TRP A 88 -9.70 -12.37 -7.77
N LYS A 89 -10.07 -12.51 -9.05
CA LYS A 89 -11.46 -12.46 -9.55
C LYS A 89 -12.16 -11.15 -9.18
N LEU A 90 -11.46 -10.03 -9.40
CA LEU A 90 -11.96 -8.66 -9.18
C LEU A 90 -12.80 -8.16 -10.36
#